data_AF-A0A3B5L2F0-F1
#
_entry.id   AF-A0A3B5L2F0-F1
#
_cell.length_a   1.000
_cell.length_b   1.000
_cell.length_c   1.000
_cell.angle_alpha   90.00
_cell.angle_beta   90.00
_cell.angle_gamma   90.00
#
_symmetry.space_group_name_H-M   'P 1'
#
loop_
_entity.id
_entity.type
_entity.pdbx_description
1 polymer ?
#
loop_
_entity_poly.entity_id
_entity_poly.type
_entity_poly.pdbx_seq_one_letter_code
_entity_poly.pdbx_strand_id
1 'polypeptide(L)'
;MSIDKLYEYRLQGFKPWTLLLKGNSSTPCTGDWILFKKKCYLFYDKPAPWKTWEESRTLCKTKGADLVVINDLEEQKFVSKHLKYYHSEHHGYWMGLQKVNNTWTWVDGQNKTKHPAGFWE
;
A
#
# COMPACT_ATOMS: atom_id res chain seq x y z
N MET A 1 5.30 3.11 12.08
CA MET A 1 3.90 3.60 11.92
C MET A 1 3.00 2.38 11.91
N SER A 2 2.23 2.18 12.97
CA SER A 2 1.42 0.96 13.15
C SER A 2 0.20 0.93 12.23
N ILE A 3 -0.31 -0.28 11.99
CA ILE A 3 -1.57 -0.53 11.27
C ILE A 3 -2.75 0.20 11.92
N ASP A 4 -2.76 0.30 13.24
CA ASP A 4 -3.82 0.97 13.98
C ASP A 4 -3.79 2.49 13.78
N LYS A 5 -2.60 3.11 13.73
CA LYS A 5 -2.47 4.53 13.35
C LYS A 5 -3.01 4.80 11.95
N LEU A 6 -2.71 3.92 10.98
CA LEU A 6 -3.25 4.04 9.62
C LEU A 6 -4.78 3.98 9.57
N TYR A 7 -5.42 3.22 10.47
CA TYR A 7 -6.86 3.14 10.59
C TYR A 7 -7.48 4.38 11.23
N GLU A 8 -6.93 4.85 12.34
CA GLU A 8 -7.37 6.07 13.01
C GLU A 8 -7.27 7.28 12.08
N TYR A 9 -6.21 7.33 11.30
CA TYR A 9 -6.03 8.33 10.26
C TYR A 9 -7.12 8.24 9.17
N ARG A 10 -7.51 7.04 8.72
CA ARG A 10 -8.65 6.91 7.80
C ARG A 10 -9.95 7.47 8.37
N LEU A 11 -10.23 7.28 9.66
CA LEU A 11 -11.47 7.76 10.31
C LEU A 11 -11.54 9.29 10.42
N GLN A 12 -10.40 9.97 10.40
CA GLN A 12 -10.30 11.42 10.48
C GLN A 12 -10.51 12.13 9.12
N GLY A 13 -10.92 11.38 8.08
CA GLY A 13 -11.20 11.95 6.74
C GLY A 13 -9.94 12.21 5.90
N PHE A 14 -8.80 11.62 6.28
CA PHE A 14 -7.56 11.75 5.52
C PHE A 14 -7.66 11.05 4.16
N LYS A 15 -6.85 11.57 3.23
CA LYS A 15 -6.91 11.24 1.83
C LYS A 15 -5.53 10.75 1.37
N PRO A 16 -5.21 9.46 1.57
CA PRO A 16 -3.94 8.88 1.17
C PRO A 16 -3.79 8.82 -0.35
N TRP A 17 -2.53 8.77 -0.78
CA TRP A 17 -2.13 8.38 -2.13
C TRP A 17 -2.28 6.88 -2.35
N THR A 18 -1.99 6.37 -3.55
CA THR A 18 -2.17 4.94 -3.85
C THR A 18 -0.82 4.26 -4.06
N LEU A 19 -0.57 3.15 -3.38
CA LEU A 19 0.62 2.32 -3.65
C LEU A 19 0.21 1.03 -4.37
N LEU A 20 0.61 0.94 -5.63
CA LEU A 20 0.28 -0.17 -6.51
C LEU A 20 1.39 -1.21 -6.52
N LEU A 21 0.97 -2.47 -6.62
CA LEU A 21 1.83 -3.63 -6.78
C LEU A 21 1.35 -4.44 -8.00
N LYS A 22 2.23 -4.59 -8.99
CA LYS A 22 2.09 -5.58 -10.04
C LYS A 22 2.86 -6.83 -9.61
N GLY A 23 2.25 -8.00 -9.84
CA GLY A 23 2.85 -9.31 -9.53
C GLY A 23 4.14 -9.59 -10.31
N ASN A 24 4.56 -10.87 -10.30
CA ASN A 24 5.82 -11.29 -10.91
C ASN A 24 5.93 -10.80 -12.37
N SER A 25 6.97 -10.02 -12.67
CA SER A 25 7.24 -9.41 -13.96
C SER A 25 8.51 -10.02 -14.55
N SER A 26 8.37 -10.77 -15.64
CA SER A 26 9.50 -11.29 -16.43
C SER A 26 10.16 -10.22 -17.30
N THR A 27 9.48 -9.09 -17.50
CA THR A 27 9.99 -7.92 -18.21
C THR A 27 10.39 -6.82 -17.23
N PRO A 28 11.33 -5.93 -17.60
CA PRO A 28 11.59 -4.72 -16.84
C PRO A 28 10.30 -3.91 -16.61
N CYS A 29 10.18 -3.29 -15.43
CA CYS A 29 9.09 -2.36 -15.16
C CYS A 29 9.22 -1.14 -16.09
N THR A 30 8.13 -0.72 -16.73
CA THR A 30 8.14 0.40 -17.69
C THR A 30 7.58 1.68 -17.07
N GLY A 31 8.01 2.84 -17.54
CA GLY A 31 7.53 4.15 -17.05
C GLY A 31 7.95 4.41 -15.59
N ASP A 32 7.02 4.89 -14.78
CA ASP A 32 7.25 5.29 -13.38
C ASP A 32 7.29 4.10 -12.39
N TRP A 33 7.21 2.87 -12.88
CA TRP A 33 7.20 1.67 -12.03
C TRP A 33 8.61 1.29 -11.58
N ILE A 34 8.77 0.99 -10.30
CA ILE A 34 10.04 0.62 -9.68
C ILE A 34 10.10 -0.90 -9.51
N LEU A 35 11.16 -1.53 -10.01
CA LEU A 35 11.38 -2.98 -9.88
C LEU A 35 12.00 -3.32 -8.51
N PHE A 36 11.38 -4.24 -7.79
CA PHE A 36 11.94 -4.84 -6.58
C PHE A 36 11.49 -6.30 -6.44
N LYS A 37 12.44 -7.23 -6.20
CA LYS A 37 12.16 -8.68 -6.08
C LYS A 37 11.21 -9.25 -7.16
N LYS A 38 11.46 -8.89 -8.43
CA LYS A 38 10.63 -9.30 -9.60
C LYS A 38 9.17 -8.79 -9.58
N LYS A 39 8.84 -7.86 -8.69
CA LYS A 39 7.55 -7.16 -8.65
C LYS A 39 7.74 -5.70 -9.07
N CYS A 40 6.71 -5.09 -9.64
CA CYS A 40 6.73 -3.68 -9.99
C CYS A 40 5.86 -2.88 -9.01
N TYR A 41 6.38 -1.77 -8.52
CA TYR A 41 5.70 -0.90 -7.55
C TYR A 41 5.48 0.48 -8.18
N LEU A 42 4.31 1.06 -7.98
CA LEU A 42 4.03 2.45 -8.39
C LEU A 42 3.48 3.24 -7.20
N PHE A 43 4.17 4.32 -6.87
CA PHE A 43 3.79 5.27 -5.83
C PHE A 43 2.97 6.39 -6.48
N TYR A 44 1.65 6.20 -6.53
CA TYR A 44 0.74 7.11 -7.22
C TYR A 44 0.32 8.26 -6.31
N ASP A 45 1.01 9.38 -6.47
CA ASP A 45 1.01 10.52 -5.54
C ASP A 45 0.35 11.79 -6.10
N LYS A 46 -0.66 11.61 -6.97
CA LYS A 46 -1.32 12.74 -7.64
C LYS A 46 -2.24 13.50 -6.66
N PRO A 47 -2.17 14.86 -6.62
CA PRO A 47 -2.76 15.67 -5.55
C PRO A 47 -4.29 15.91 -5.63
N ALA A 48 -4.98 15.51 -6.71
CA ALA A 48 -6.44 15.52 -6.81
C ALA A 48 -6.94 14.79 -8.08
N PRO A 49 -8.19 14.27 -8.11
CA PRO A 49 -9.02 14.01 -6.95
C PRO A 49 -8.43 12.85 -6.13
N TRP A 50 -8.33 13.09 -4.84
CA TRP A 50 -7.96 12.07 -3.86
C TRP A 50 -8.91 10.89 -3.90
N LYS A 51 -8.40 9.70 -3.58
CA LYS A 51 -9.13 8.45 -3.70
C LYS A 51 -9.43 7.87 -2.33
N THR A 52 -10.62 7.32 -2.16
CA THR A 52 -10.91 6.36 -1.09
C THR A 52 -10.07 5.10 -1.28
N TRP A 53 -10.06 4.23 -0.27
CA TRP A 53 -9.42 2.91 -0.39
C TRP A 53 -9.99 2.11 -1.57
N GLU A 54 -11.32 2.15 -1.76
CA GLU A 54 -12.01 1.42 -2.84
C GLU A 54 -11.67 2.00 -4.21
N GLU A 55 -11.69 3.32 -4.35
CA GLU A 55 -11.29 4.01 -5.58
C GLU A 55 -9.81 3.76 -5.91
N SER A 56 -8.96 3.67 -4.88
CA SER A 56 -7.54 3.34 -5.04
C SER A 56 -7.36 1.90 -5.51
N ARG A 57 -8.10 0.94 -4.94
CA ARG A 57 -8.07 -0.45 -5.42
C ARG A 57 -8.57 -0.57 -6.85
N THR A 58 -9.64 0.14 -7.19
CA THR A 58 -10.14 0.20 -8.58
C THR A 58 -9.08 0.77 -9.53
N LEU A 59 -8.39 1.84 -9.14
CA LEU A 59 -7.25 2.37 -9.91
C LEU A 59 -6.13 1.34 -10.09
N CYS A 60 -5.81 0.56 -9.05
CA CYS A 60 -4.82 -0.51 -9.19
C CYS A 60 -5.26 -1.54 -10.24
N LYS A 61 -6.52 -1.99 -10.14
CA LYS A 61 -7.07 -3.00 -11.04
C LYS A 61 -7.11 -2.55 -12.50
N THR A 62 -7.47 -1.29 -12.77
CA THR A 62 -7.45 -0.74 -14.14
C THR A 62 -6.04 -0.66 -14.74
N LYS A 63 -5.00 -0.62 -13.88
CA LYS A 63 -3.58 -0.67 -14.29
C LYS A 63 -3.00 -2.09 -14.33
N GLY A 64 -3.82 -3.13 -14.17
CA GLY A 64 -3.36 -4.53 -14.14
C GLY A 64 -2.53 -4.85 -12.88
N ALA A 65 -2.81 -4.16 -11.77
CA ALA A 65 -2.13 -4.29 -10.49
C ALA A 65 -3.16 -4.47 -9.35
N ASP A 66 -2.69 -4.53 -8.10
CA ASP A 66 -3.52 -4.39 -6.90
C ASP A 66 -2.84 -3.44 -5.90
N LEU A 67 -3.52 -3.10 -4.80
CA LEU A 67 -2.87 -2.42 -3.69
C LEU A 67 -1.76 -3.30 -3.10
N VAL A 68 -0.66 -2.70 -2.67
CA VAL A 68 0.48 -3.47 -2.15
C VAL A 68 0.13 -4.31 -0.94
N VAL A 69 0.64 -5.55 -0.90
CA VAL A 69 0.68 -6.41 0.27
C VAL A 69 2.14 -6.57 0.68
N ILE A 70 2.47 -6.21 1.92
CA ILE A 70 3.83 -6.28 2.43
C ILE A 70 4.06 -7.67 3.03
N ASN A 71 5.00 -8.41 2.46
CA ASN A 71 5.23 -9.82 2.78
C ASN A 71 6.43 -10.05 3.69
N ASP A 72 7.42 -9.17 3.65
CA ASP A 72 8.67 -9.32 4.39
C ASP A 72 9.30 -7.95 4.75
N LEU A 73 10.30 -7.98 5.63
CA LEU A 73 11.00 -6.80 6.13
C LEU A 73 11.67 -6.00 5.01
N GLU A 74 12.20 -6.68 4.00
CA GLU A 74 12.94 -6.02 2.93
C GLU A 74 11.98 -5.28 2.01
N GLU A 75 10.82 -5.87 1.72
CA GLU A 75 9.71 -5.21 1.01
C GLU A 75 9.22 -3.99 1.79
N GLN A 76 9.10 -4.09 3.12
CA GLN A 76 8.77 -2.94 3.96
C GLN A 76 9.85 -1.85 3.90
N LYS A 77 11.12 -2.19 4.10
CA LYS A 77 12.24 -1.23 4.04
C LYS A 77 12.30 -0.56 2.67
N PHE A 78 12.11 -1.34 1.59
CA PHE A 78 12.03 -0.85 0.23
C PHE A 78 10.87 0.15 0.08
N VAL A 79 9.65 -0.20 0.51
CA VAL A 79 8.49 0.69 0.41
C VAL A 79 8.72 1.96 1.21
N SER A 80 9.11 1.85 2.48
CA SER A 80 9.37 2.98 3.37
C SER A 80 10.39 3.96 2.81
N LYS A 81 11.44 3.48 2.14
CA LYS A 81 12.47 4.34 1.51
C LYS A 81 11.91 5.19 0.36
N HIS A 82 10.85 4.74 -0.31
CA HIS A 82 10.27 5.41 -1.48
C HIS A 82 9.00 6.20 -1.15
N LEU A 83 8.47 6.08 0.08
CA LEU A 83 7.41 6.96 0.55
C LEU A 83 7.96 8.38 0.58
N LYS A 84 7.26 9.32 -0.05
CA LYS A 84 7.60 10.73 0.08
C LYS A 84 7.32 11.17 1.53
N TYR A 85 8.33 11.77 2.15
CA TYR A 85 8.19 12.40 3.45
C TYR A 85 7.25 13.61 3.32
N TYR A 86 6.27 13.70 4.22
CA TYR A 86 5.40 14.86 4.33
C TYR A 86 5.63 15.51 5.69
N HIS A 87 5.67 16.85 5.71
CA HIS A 87 5.72 17.69 6.92
C HIS A 87 4.42 17.64 7.75
N SER A 88 3.55 16.69 7.46
CA SER A 88 2.24 16.51 8.07
C SER A 88 2.12 15.05 8.48
N GLU A 89 1.79 14.79 9.74
CA GLU A 89 1.52 13.46 10.29
C GLU A 89 0.28 12.77 9.66
N HIS A 90 -0.33 13.40 8.66
CA HIS A 90 -1.66 13.09 8.15
C HIS A 90 -1.68 12.72 6.65
N HIS A 91 -0.52 12.42 6.06
CA HIS A 91 -0.39 11.99 4.66
C HIS A 91 0.30 10.63 4.57
N GLY A 92 -0.22 9.75 3.72
CA GLY A 92 0.28 8.39 3.56
C GLY A 92 -0.18 7.75 2.25
N TYR A 93 0.02 6.44 2.13
CA TYR A 93 -0.39 5.66 0.96
C TYR A 93 -1.36 4.56 1.36
N TRP A 94 -2.39 4.37 0.55
CA TRP A 94 -3.25 3.20 0.59
C TRP A 94 -2.45 1.95 0.27
N MET A 95 -2.62 0.97 1.13
CA MET A 95 -2.09 -0.38 0.98
C MET A 95 -3.26 -1.36 0.96
N GLY A 96 -2.96 -2.62 0.64
CA GLY A 96 -3.95 -3.68 0.47
C GLY A 96 -4.61 -4.16 1.76
N LEU A 97 -4.50 -3.43 2.86
CA LEU A 97 -5.07 -3.82 4.15
C LEU A 97 -6.45 -3.17 4.34
N GLN A 98 -7.44 -3.97 4.69
CA GLN A 98 -8.81 -3.53 4.97
C GLN A 98 -9.33 -4.22 6.23
N LYS A 99 -10.22 -3.53 6.97
CA LYS A 99 -10.96 -4.13 8.07
C LYS A 99 -12.28 -4.71 7.55
N VAL A 100 -12.44 -6.02 7.64
CA VAL A 100 -13.64 -6.77 7.26
C VAL A 100 -14.14 -7.53 8.49
N ASN A 101 -15.39 -7.29 8.92
CA ASN A 101 -15.97 -7.90 10.13
C ASN A 101 -15.03 -7.81 11.35
N ASN A 102 -14.54 -6.60 11.64
CA ASN A 102 -13.57 -6.32 12.70
C ASN A 102 -12.20 -7.02 12.60
N THR A 103 -11.91 -7.71 11.50
CA THR A 103 -10.65 -8.42 11.26
C THR A 103 -9.84 -7.70 10.19
N TRP A 104 -8.54 -7.55 10.41
CA TRP A 104 -7.62 -7.02 9.42
C TRP A 104 -7.30 -8.07 8.35
N THR A 105 -7.61 -7.75 7.10
CA THR A 105 -7.48 -8.67 5.97
C THR A 105 -6.75 -7.97 4.81
N TRP A 106 -5.78 -8.67 4.21
CA TRP A 106 -5.10 -8.20 3.00
C TRP A 106 -5.90 -8.54 1.74
N VAL A 107 -5.77 -7.72 0.69
CA VAL A 107 -6.45 -7.90 -0.61
C VAL A 107 -6.10 -9.20 -1.34
N ASP A 108 -5.00 -9.85 -0.96
CA ASP A 108 -4.59 -11.16 -1.50
C ASP A 108 -5.29 -12.34 -0.79
N GLY A 109 -6.17 -12.07 0.18
CA GLY A 109 -6.91 -13.08 0.93
C GLY A 109 -6.07 -13.85 1.94
N GLN A 110 -4.77 -13.54 2.09
CA GLN A 110 -3.96 -14.18 3.11
C GLN A 110 -4.34 -13.60 4.47
N ASN A 111 -4.97 -14.43 5.29
CA ASN A 111 -5.31 -14.12 6.68
C ASN A 111 -4.03 -14.16 7.52
N LYS A 112 -3.15 -13.15 7.34
CA LYS A 112 -1.94 -12.99 8.14
C LYS A 112 -2.27 -12.36 9.50
N THR A 113 -3.26 -12.92 10.18
CA THR A 113 -3.52 -12.67 11.62
C THR A 113 -2.42 -13.29 12.51
N LYS A 114 -1.45 -13.99 11.91
CA LYS A 114 -0.18 -14.37 12.52
C LYS A 114 0.99 -13.75 11.76
N HIS A 115 1.24 -12.46 11.94
CA HIS A 115 2.58 -11.96 11.68
C HIS A 115 3.47 -12.32 12.88
N PRO A 116 4.72 -12.78 12.68
CA PRO A 116 5.72 -12.70 13.73
C PRO A 116 5.78 -11.23 14.15
N ALA A 117 5.76 -10.98 15.45
CA ALA A 117 5.87 -9.65 16.03
C ALA A 117 6.96 -8.82 15.31
N GLY A 118 6.65 -7.59 14.92
CA GLY A 118 7.70 -6.60 14.61
C GLY A 118 7.69 -5.92 13.24
N PHE A 119 6.76 -6.21 12.32
CA PHE A 119 6.80 -5.51 11.01
C PHE A 119 6.20 -4.11 10.98
N TRP A 120 5.65 -3.57 12.06
CA TRP A 120 5.27 -2.15 12.09
C TRP A 120 5.33 -1.59 13.52
N GLU A 121 6.39 -1.91 14.28
CA GLU A 121 6.72 -1.17 15.49
C GLU A 121 7.06 0.30 15.15
#